data_AF-A0A2V2B0N3-F1
#
_entry.id   AF-A0A2V2B0N3-F1
#
_cell.length_a   1.000
_cell.length_b   1.000
_cell.length_c   1.000
_cell.angle_alpha   90.00
_cell.angle_beta   90.00
_cell.angle_gamma   90.00
#
_symmetry.space_group_name_H-M   'P 1'
#
loop_
_entity.id
_entity.type
_entity.pdbx_description
1 polymer ?
#
loop_
_entity_poly.entity_id
_entity_poly.type
_entity_poly.pdbx_seq_one_letter_code
_entity_poly.pdbx_strand_id
1 'polypeptide(L)' 'MVDVPGRRSPEPLVPCTAGRFGDVLHGSATCQGQPATLTMSVPFRYRSVLGARLDGLFVAYATDSAQRRGCTGVVLPAPE' A
#
# COMPACT_ATOMS: atom_id res chain seq x y z
N MET A 1 -11.90 -34.50 6.45
CA MET A 1 -11.91 -33.09 6.04
C MET A 1 -10.61 -32.49 6.54
N VAL A 2 -9.77 -31.99 5.64
CA VAL A 2 -8.51 -31.34 6.03
C VAL A 2 -8.86 -29.93 6.48
N ASP A 3 -8.64 -29.63 7.75
CA ASP A 3 -8.71 -28.28 8.29
C ASP A 3 -7.60 -27.46 7.61
N VAL A 4 -7.96 -26.33 6.97
CA VAL A 4 -6.99 -25.41 6.37
C VAL A 4 -6.72 -24.32 7.40
N PRO A 5 -5.60 -24.36 8.14
CA PRO A 5 -5.30 -23.31 9.09
C PRO A 5 -4.91 -22.06 8.31
N GLY A 6 -5.44 -20.91 8.70
CA GLY A 6 -4.86 -19.62 8.32
C GLY A 6 -5.70 -18.77 7.37
N ARG A 7 -6.97 -18.54 7.69
CA ARG A 7 -7.57 -17.25 7.30
C ARG A 7 -6.89 -16.16 8.13
N ARG A 8 -5.76 -15.62 7.64
CA ARG A 8 -5.31 -14.32 8.13
C ARG A 8 -6.38 -13.33 7.69
N SER A 9 -7.21 -12.88 8.62
CA SER A 9 -7.93 -11.63 8.41
C SER A 9 -6.85 -10.57 8.25
N PRO A 10 -6.74 -9.90 7.08
CA PRO A 10 -5.87 -8.75 6.98
C PRO A 10 -6.30 -7.77 8.08
N GLU A 11 -5.35 -7.23 8.81
CA GLU A 11 -5.68 -6.19 9.77
C GLU A 11 -6.37 -5.05 9.03
N PRO A 12 -7.51 -4.55 9.50
CA PRO A 12 -8.23 -3.49 8.82
C PRO A 12 -7.29 -2.29 8.66
N LEU A 13 -7.08 -1.86 7.42
CA LEU A 13 -6.35 -0.62 7.16
C LEU A 13 -7.17 0.51 7.74
N VAL A 14 -6.59 1.23 8.69
CA VAL A 14 -7.23 2.40 9.29
C VAL A 14 -7.29 3.49 8.22
N PRO A 15 -8.45 4.11 7.98
CA PRO A 15 -8.52 5.24 7.06
C PRO A 15 -7.53 6.33 7.47
N CYS A 16 -6.98 7.04 6.48
CA CYS A 16 -6.00 8.10 6.71
C CYS A 16 -4.63 7.63 7.25
N THR A 17 -4.32 6.32 7.22
CA THR A 17 -2.98 5.81 7.56
C THR A 17 -2.19 5.39 6.33
N ALA A 18 -0.87 5.40 6.50
CA ALA A 18 0.08 4.87 5.55
C ALA A 18 1.20 4.14 6.28
N GLY A 19 1.82 3.18 5.62
CA GLY A 19 2.84 2.35 6.25
C GLY A 19 3.04 1.04 5.54
N ARG A 20 3.48 0.04 6.30
CA ARG A 20 3.80 -1.29 5.80
C ARG A 20 3.05 -2.34 6.64
N PHE A 21 2.34 -3.25 5.97
CA PHE A 21 1.70 -4.40 6.61
C PHE A 21 2.33 -5.68 6.07
N GLY A 22 3.24 -6.25 6.86
CA GLY A 22 4.16 -7.28 6.38
C GLY A 22 4.95 -6.76 5.18
N ASP A 23 4.59 -7.24 4.00
CA ASP A 23 5.27 -6.92 2.75
C ASP A 23 4.48 -6.01 1.80
N VAL A 24 3.34 -5.50 2.28
CA VAL A 24 2.47 -4.61 1.53
C VAL A 24 2.75 -3.19 1.99
N LEU A 25 3.19 -2.34 1.07
CA LEU A 25 3.18 -0.90 1.27
C LEU A 25 1.79 -0.37 1.02
N HIS A 26 1.32 0.52 1.89
CA HIS A 26 0.02 1.14 1.76
C HIS A 26 0.06 2.65 2.06
N GLY A 27 -0.88 3.34 1.46
CA GLY A 27 -1.23 4.74 1.72
C GLY A 27 -2.72 4.95 1.51
N SER A 28 -3.22 6.11 1.90
CA SER A 28 -4.64 6.44 1.82
C SER A 28 -4.86 7.72 1.02
N ALA A 29 -6.03 7.84 0.40
CA ALA A 29 -6.47 9.05 -0.28
C ALA A 29 -8.00 9.15 -0.27
N THR A 30 -8.54 10.25 -0.76
CA THR A 30 -9.96 10.39 -1.11
C THR A 30 -10.08 10.56 -2.61
N CYS A 31 -10.73 9.63 -3.29
CA CYS A 31 -10.93 9.67 -4.74
C CYS A 31 -12.41 9.87 -5.04
N GLN A 32 -12.77 10.93 -5.76
CA GLN A 32 -14.19 11.23 -6.08
C GLN A 32 -15.10 11.25 -4.84
N GLY A 33 -14.60 11.80 -3.73
CA GLY A 33 -15.33 11.86 -2.45
C GLY A 33 -15.42 10.54 -1.69
N GLN A 34 -14.81 9.46 -2.18
CA GLN A 34 -14.79 8.15 -1.51
C GLN A 34 -13.41 7.86 -0.90
N PRO A 35 -13.33 7.29 0.31
CA PRO A 35 -12.08 6.78 0.86
C PRO A 35 -11.46 5.74 -0.07
N ALA A 36 -10.15 5.85 -0.29
CA ALA A 36 -9.39 4.95 -1.14
C ALA A 36 -8.08 4.55 -0.47
N THR A 37 -7.66 3.31 -0.74
CA THR A 37 -6.37 2.78 -0.31
C THR A 37 -5.52 2.49 -1.54
N LEU A 38 -4.28 2.97 -1.52
CA LEU A 38 -3.26 2.67 -2.52
C LEU A 38 -2.34 1.62 -1.92
N THR A 39 -2.22 0.46 -2.57
CA THR A 39 -1.39 -0.64 -2.05
C THR A 39 -0.44 -1.14 -3.13
N MET A 40 0.74 -1.57 -2.69
CA MET A 40 1.72 -2.23 -3.53
C MET A 40 2.30 -3.41 -2.79
N SER A 41 2.28 -4.57 -3.44
CA SER A 41 2.99 -5.76 -3.00
C SER A 41 4.06 -6.10 -4.04
N VAL A 42 5.23 -6.49 -3.55
CA VAL A 42 6.35 -6.89 -4.39
C VAL A 42 6.62 -8.38 -4.15
N PRO A 43 6.65 -9.23 -5.20
CA PRO A 43 6.99 -10.63 -5.04
C PRO A 43 8.36 -10.78 -4.39
N PHE A 44 8.49 -11.73 -3.46
CA PHE A 44 9.68 -11.90 -2.61
C PHE A 44 11.02 -11.82 -3.37
N ARG A 45 11.12 -12.46 -4.54
CA ARG A 45 12.35 -12.47 -5.36
C ARG A 45 12.80 -11.09 -5.85
N TYR A 46 11.89 -10.13 -5.96
CA TYR A 46 12.19 -8.77 -6.42
C TYR A 46 12.51 -7.81 -5.29
N ARG A 47 12.28 -8.18 -4.03
CA ARG A 47 12.56 -7.29 -2.90
C ARG A 47 14.04 -7.03 -2.71
N SER A 48 14.88 -8.04 -2.89
CA SER A 48 16.35 -7.88 -2.84
C SER A 48 16.86 -7.00 -3.99
N VAL A 49 16.22 -7.06 -5.16
CA VAL A 49 16.57 -6.25 -6.32
C VAL A 49 16.21 -4.79 -6.11
N LEU A 50 15.04 -4.52 -5.54
CA LEU A 50 14.55 -3.16 -5.32
C LEU A 50 15.16 -2.53 -4.06
N GLY A 51 15.35 -3.30 -2.98
CA GLY A 51 15.97 -2.85 -1.74
C GLY A 51 15.41 -1.51 -1.25
N ALA A 52 16.30 -0.56 -0.98
CA ALA A 52 15.97 0.81 -0.54
C ALA A 52 15.13 1.62 -1.55
N ARG A 53 15.03 1.19 -2.81
CA ARG A 53 14.21 1.89 -3.83
C ARG A 53 12.72 1.59 -3.69
N LEU A 54 12.35 0.62 -2.86
CA LEU A 54 10.97 0.12 -2.78
C LEU A 54 10.01 1.18 -2.23
N ASP A 55 10.45 2.00 -1.26
CA ASP A 55 9.64 3.08 -0.71
C ASP A 55 9.47 4.22 -1.73
N GLY A 56 10.55 4.61 -2.42
CA GLY A 56 10.49 5.60 -3.49
C GLY A 56 9.61 5.16 -4.67
N LEU A 57 9.67 3.87 -5.04
CA LEU A 57 8.79 3.28 -6.04
C LEU A 57 7.33 3.35 -5.62
N PHE A 58 7.04 3.06 -4.35
CA PHE A 58 5.67 3.14 -3.84
C PHE A 58 5.14 4.56 -3.87
N VAL A 59 5.94 5.53 -3.42
CA VAL A 59 5.58 6.96 -3.47
C VAL A 59 5.26 7.37 -4.91
N ALA A 60 6.12 7.02 -5.88
CA ALA A 60 5.89 7.33 -7.28
C ALA A 60 4.59 6.70 -7.82
N TYR A 61 4.36 5.41 -7.53
CA TYR A 61 3.13 4.69 -7.90
C TYR A 61 1.88 5.33 -7.30
N ALA A 62 1.90 5.63 -5.99
CA ALA A 62 0.78 6.15 -5.25
C ALA A 62 0.42 7.57 -5.71
N THR A 63 1.42 8.43 -5.92
CA THR A 63 1.23 9.78 -6.44
C THR A 63 0.66 9.79 -7.86
N ASP A 64 1.23 9.02 -8.79
CA ASP A 64 0.70 8.92 -10.16
C ASP A 64 -0.73 8.35 -10.18
N SER A 65 -0.97 7.29 -9.39
CA SER A 65 -2.29 6.68 -9.28
C SER A 65 -3.35 7.63 -8.71
N ALA A 66 -2.98 8.43 -7.72
CA ALA A 66 -3.86 9.45 -7.12
C ALA A 66 -4.16 10.57 -8.12
N GLN A 67 -3.13 11.09 -8.81
CA GLN A 67 -3.30 12.14 -9.81
C GLN A 67 -4.22 11.72 -10.95
N ARG A 68 -3.99 10.53 -11.54
CA ARG A 68 -4.82 10.01 -12.65
C ARG A 68 -6.28 9.79 -12.27
N ARG A 69 -6.55 9.54 -10.98
CA ARG A 69 -7.90 9.29 -10.46
C ARG A 69 -8.55 10.54 -9.85
N GLY A 70 -7.86 11.67 -9.86
CA GLY A 70 -8.34 12.91 -9.23
C GLY A 70 -8.51 12.77 -7.72
N CYS A 71 -7.62 12.02 -7.06
CA CYS A 71 -7.66 11.84 -5.61
C CYS A 71 -6.98 13.00 -4.88
N THR A 72 -7.49 13.32 -3.70
CA THR A 72 -6.97 14.35 -2.78
C THR A 72 -6.60 13.74 -1.44
N GLY A 73 -5.91 14.49 -0.59
CA GLY A 73 -5.59 14.05 0.77
C GLY A 73 -4.71 12.80 0.83
N VAL A 74 -3.74 12.70 -0.09
CA VAL A 74 -2.86 11.53 -0.17
C VAL A 74 -1.94 11.50 1.05
N VAL A 75 -1.97 10.39 1.79
CA VAL A 75 -1.08 10.08 2.91
C VAL A 75 -0.16 8.96 2.48
N LEU A 76 1.15 9.18 2.63
CA LEU A 76 2.21 8.28 2.20
C LEU A 76 3.04 7.82 3.42
N PRO A 77 3.66 6.63 3.36
CA PRO A 77 4.53 6.15 4.41
C PRO A 77 5.75 7.07 4.54
N ALA A 78 6.25 7.21 5.78
CA ALA A 78 7.56 7.78 5.99
C ALA A 78 8.63 6.86 5.35
N PRO A 79 9.70 7.42 4.76
CA PRO A 79 10.82 6.62 4.30
C PRO A 79 11.49 5.92 5.49
N GLU A 80 11.86 4.64 5.32
CA GLU A 80 12.66 3.87 6.29
C GLU A 80 14.17 4.09 6.14
#